data_AF-A0A0C9YVL6-F1
#
_entry.id   AF-A0A0C9YVL6-F1
#
_cell.length_a   1.000
_cell.length_b   1.000
_cell.length_c   1.000
_cell.angle_alpha   90.00
_cell.angle_beta   90.00
_cell.angle_gamma   90.00
#
_symmetry.space_group_name_H-M   'P 1'
#
loop_
_entity.id
_entity.type
_entity.pdbx_description
1 polymer ?
#
loop_
_entity_poly.entity_id
_entity_poly.type
_entity_poly.pdbx_seq_one_letter_code
_entity_poly.pdbx_strand_id
1 'polypeptide(L)'
;MRIFKADPSFKEVVSSTTRELDNERIIEAVTRFFGYAMFSHVWQGNEPSFQDVGTVKSVWDLPKAVPNEKLHNFCKETRRLGCRWAWSDTCCIDKATSSILNQSLMSMYKWYADSAATLVFLAGVAHPSKPGDLARSLWMTRAWTLQELLAPKVIYFYDSEWKPYLGNTGGNHKESLEIMQELADAIEIPHGIITTFSPDDLAIREKLRLASARNATV
;
A
#
# COMPACT_ATOMS: atom_id res chain seq x y z
N MET A 1 -13.46 15.66 -8.77
CA MET A 1 -14.76 15.53 -9.50
C MET A 1 -14.67 15.80 -11.02
N ARG A 2 -14.06 16.90 -11.50
CA ARG A 2 -14.02 17.22 -12.95
C ARG A 2 -13.37 16.13 -13.82
N ILE A 3 -12.27 15.55 -13.34
CA ILE A 3 -11.55 14.47 -14.04
C ILE A 3 -12.42 13.22 -14.15
N PHE A 4 -13.10 12.82 -13.08
CA PHE A 4 -14.01 11.67 -13.10
C PHE A 4 -15.17 11.85 -14.08
N LYS A 5 -15.79 13.04 -14.12
CA LYS A 5 -16.87 13.34 -15.07
C LYS A 5 -16.45 13.27 -16.54
N ALA A 6 -15.16 13.40 -16.81
CA ALA A 6 -14.61 13.28 -18.17
C ALA A 6 -14.25 11.83 -18.54
N ASP A 7 -14.16 10.93 -17.56
CA ASP A 7 -13.78 9.53 -17.77
C ASP A 7 -14.85 8.78 -18.58
N PRO A 8 -14.45 7.90 -19.53
CA PRO A 8 -15.40 7.10 -20.32
C PRO A 8 -16.38 6.30 -19.46
N SER A 9 -15.91 5.74 -18.34
CA SER A 9 -16.73 4.91 -17.44
C SER A 9 -17.89 5.72 -16.84
N PHE A 10 -17.65 6.99 -16.51
CA PHE A 10 -18.70 7.88 -16.01
C PHE A 10 -19.71 8.21 -17.12
N LYS A 11 -19.24 8.48 -18.34
CA LYS A 11 -20.12 8.78 -19.48
C LYS A 11 -20.99 7.58 -19.84
N GLU A 12 -20.44 6.37 -19.79
CA GLU A 12 -21.15 5.12 -20.02
C GLU A 12 -22.27 4.93 -19.00
N VAL A 13 -21.97 5.05 -17.70
CA VAL A 13 -22.96 4.99 -16.61
C VAL A 13 -24.08 6.00 -16.83
N VAL A 14 -23.75 7.26 -17.13
CA VAL A 14 -24.76 8.31 -17.37
C VAL A 14 -25.61 7.98 -18.61
N SER A 15 -25.01 7.46 -19.68
CA SER A 15 -25.72 7.11 -20.91
C SER A 15 -26.64 5.90 -20.77
N SER A 16 -26.29 4.94 -19.90
CA SER A 16 -27.13 3.76 -19.63
C SER A 16 -28.26 4.03 -18.64
N THR A 17 -28.23 5.16 -17.93
CA THR A 17 -29.24 5.51 -16.92
C THR A 17 -30.44 6.19 -17.59
N THR A 18 -31.23 5.44 -18.37
CA THR A 18 -32.37 6.03 -19.09
C THR A 18 -33.69 6.03 -18.32
N ARG A 19 -33.84 5.24 -17.24
CA ARG A 19 -35.05 5.24 -16.38
C ARG A 19 -34.84 4.87 -14.90
N GLU A 20 -33.90 3.99 -14.57
CA GLU A 20 -33.56 3.60 -13.19
C GLU A 20 -32.05 3.64 -12.96
N LEU A 21 -31.65 3.92 -11.72
CA LEU A 21 -30.25 4.05 -11.31
C LEU A 21 -29.62 2.67 -11.14
N ASP A 22 -28.70 2.30 -12.04
CA ASP A 22 -27.93 1.06 -11.93
C ASP A 22 -26.80 1.24 -10.89
N ASN A 23 -27.12 0.93 -9.63
CA ASN A 23 -26.20 1.06 -8.52
C ASN A 23 -24.94 0.19 -8.67
N GLU A 24 -25.06 -0.99 -9.29
CA GLU A 24 -23.91 -1.90 -9.48
C GLU A 24 -22.90 -1.27 -10.44
N ARG A 25 -23.35 -0.77 -11.59
CA ARG A 25 -22.48 -0.08 -12.55
C ARG A 25 -21.87 1.19 -11.99
N ILE A 26 -22.62 1.94 -11.18
CA ILE A 26 -22.10 3.13 -10.51
C ILE A 26 -20.99 2.74 -9.54
N ILE A 27 -21.23 1.74 -8.68
CA ILE A 27 -20.24 1.27 -7.71
C ILE A 27 -19.00 0.76 -8.45
N GLU A 28 -19.16 0.01 -9.54
CA GLU A 28 -18.04 -0.47 -10.35
C GLU A 28 -17.23 0.68 -10.94
N ALA A 29 -17.88 1.65 -11.61
CA ALA A 29 -17.22 2.79 -12.23
C ALA A 29 -16.50 3.67 -11.18
N VAL A 30 -17.13 3.91 -10.03
CA VAL A 30 -16.54 4.67 -8.93
C VAL A 30 -15.36 3.91 -8.32
N THR A 31 -15.53 2.64 -7.99
CA THR A 31 -14.47 1.78 -7.40
C THR A 31 -13.27 1.69 -8.34
N ARG A 32 -13.51 1.44 -9.63
CA ARG A 32 -12.45 1.36 -10.63
C ARG A 32 -11.72 2.70 -10.80
N PHE A 33 -12.45 3.80 -10.84
CA PHE A 33 -11.84 5.11 -11.08
C PHE A 33 -11.07 5.61 -9.86
N PHE A 34 -11.61 5.45 -8.65
CA PHE A 34 -11.01 5.93 -7.41
C PHE A 34 -10.12 4.90 -6.71
N GLY A 35 -10.02 3.68 -7.26
CA GLY A 35 -9.09 2.66 -6.81
C GLY A 35 -7.66 3.19 -6.79
N TYR A 36 -7.02 3.06 -5.64
CA TYR A 36 -5.67 3.52 -5.39
C TYR A 36 -4.80 2.40 -4.84
N ALA A 37 -3.51 2.45 -5.17
CA ALA A 37 -2.51 1.62 -4.53
C ALA A 37 -1.82 2.40 -3.40
N MET A 38 -1.53 1.71 -2.30
CA MET A 38 -0.76 2.22 -1.18
C MET A 38 0.70 1.78 -1.30
N PHE A 39 1.62 2.68 -0.98
CA PHE A 39 3.03 2.37 -0.90
C PHE A 39 3.47 2.12 0.54
N SER A 40 4.08 0.96 0.76
CA SER A 40 4.62 0.56 2.06
C SER A 40 6.09 0.22 1.88
N HIS A 41 6.97 0.95 2.58
CA HIS A 41 8.41 0.79 2.43
C HIS A 41 9.15 1.32 3.64
N VAL A 42 10.42 0.93 3.76
CA VAL A 42 11.33 1.57 4.72
C VAL A 42 11.84 2.86 4.10
N TRP A 43 11.67 3.97 4.81
CA TRP A 43 12.18 5.27 4.36
C TRP A 43 13.70 5.24 4.19
N GLN A 44 14.20 5.81 3.11
CA GLN A 44 15.63 5.82 2.77
C GLN A 44 16.10 7.21 2.36
N GLY A 45 16.85 7.88 3.25
CA GLY A 45 17.49 9.16 2.96
C GLY A 45 16.48 10.26 2.61
N ASN A 46 16.78 11.01 1.55
CA ASN A 46 15.99 12.16 1.11
C ASN A 46 14.90 11.73 0.14
N GLU A 47 13.85 11.09 0.65
CA GLU A 47 12.65 10.81 -0.13
C GLU A 47 11.86 12.08 -0.45
N PRO A 48 11.16 12.14 -1.61
CA PRO A 48 10.34 13.29 -1.97
C PRO A 48 9.29 13.59 -0.91
N SER A 49 9.25 14.85 -0.48
CA SER A 49 8.18 15.38 0.35
C SER A 49 6.99 15.83 -0.48
N PHE A 50 5.89 16.18 0.20
CA PHE A 50 4.73 16.81 -0.43
C PHE A 50 5.10 18.11 -1.16
N GLN A 51 6.01 18.90 -0.58
CA GLN A 51 6.48 20.17 -1.14
C GLN A 51 7.33 19.95 -2.40
N ASP A 52 8.18 18.93 -2.42
CA ASP A 52 9.02 18.61 -3.56
C ASP A 52 8.17 18.27 -4.78
N VAL A 53 7.18 17.37 -4.60
CA VAL A 53 6.25 16.98 -5.67
C VAL A 53 5.38 18.16 -6.10
N GLY A 54 4.95 19.00 -5.16
CA GLY A 54 4.19 20.23 -5.46
C GLY A 54 4.97 21.21 -6.34
N THR A 55 6.29 21.27 -6.19
CA THR A 55 7.17 22.17 -6.96
C THR A 55 7.35 21.68 -8.40
N VAL A 56 7.66 20.39 -8.59
CA VAL A 56 7.87 19.80 -9.92
C VAL A 56 6.57 19.43 -10.65
N LYS A 57 5.41 19.51 -9.97
CA LYS A 57 4.05 19.21 -10.47
C LYS A 57 3.78 17.77 -10.90
N SER A 58 4.82 16.96 -11.06
CA SER A 58 4.74 15.56 -11.47
C SER A 58 5.85 14.77 -10.81
N VAL A 59 5.53 13.58 -10.28
CA VAL A 59 6.55 12.67 -9.72
C VAL A 59 7.61 12.31 -10.77
N TRP A 60 7.26 12.26 -12.06
CA TRP A 60 8.18 11.91 -13.15
C TRP A 60 9.25 12.97 -13.42
N ASP A 61 9.02 14.20 -12.97
CA ASP A 61 9.92 15.34 -13.14
C ASP A 61 10.89 15.49 -11.96
N LEU A 62 10.80 14.62 -10.96
CA LEU A 62 11.77 14.53 -9.86
C LEU A 62 13.15 14.09 -10.39
N PRO A 63 14.25 14.58 -9.78
CA PRO A 63 15.60 14.23 -10.22
C PRO A 63 15.86 12.72 -10.07
N LYS A 64 16.76 12.19 -10.91
CA LYS A 64 17.17 10.79 -10.80
C LYS A 64 18.04 10.61 -9.56
N ALA A 65 17.45 10.02 -8.53
CA ALA A 65 18.10 9.61 -7.30
C ALA A 65 17.43 8.34 -6.81
N VAL A 66 18.16 7.47 -6.11
CA VAL A 66 17.65 6.17 -5.63
C VAL A 66 16.30 6.28 -4.89
N PRO A 67 16.08 7.26 -3.98
CA PRO A 67 14.78 7.41 -3.31
C PRO A 67 13.63 7.75 -4.27
N ASN A 68 13.92 8.49 -5.35
CA ASN A 68 12.92 8.91 -6.34
C ASN A 68 12.60 7.77 -7.32
N GLU A 69 13.59 6.95 -7.67
CA GLU A 69 13.39 5.77 -8.52
C GLU A 69 12.45 4.76 -7.86
N LYS A 70 12.55 4.61 -6.53
CA LYS A 70 11.60 3.83 -5.74
C LYS A 70 10.16 4.33 -5.94
N LEU A 71 9.92 5.64 -5.81
CA LEU A 71 8.59 6.23 -6.06
C LEU A 71 8.14 6.06 -7.51
N HIS A 72 9.04 6.24 -8.49
CA HIS A 72 8.73 6.02 -9.91
C HIS A 72 8.30 4.59 -10.19
N ASN A 73 9.03 3.60 -9.66
CA ASN A 73 8.72 2.19 -9.85
C ASN A 73 7.42 1.80 -9.13
N PHE A 74 7.16 2.35 -7.95
CA PHE A 74 5.86 2.25 -7.29
C PHE A 74 4.73 2.75 -8.19
N CYS A 75 4.87 3.94 -8.81
CA CYS A 75 3.85 4.48 -9.71
C CYS A 75 3.69 3.63 -11.00
N LYS A 76 4.77 3.08 -11.55
CA LYS A 76 4.70 2.15 -12.69
C LYS A 76 3.91 0.91 -12.33
N GLU A 77 4.18 0.33 -11.17
CA GLU A 77 3.55 -0.90 -10.73
C GLU A 77 2.09 -0.70 -10.33
N THR A 78 1.78 0.42 -9.68
CA THR A 78 0.41 0.89 -9.45
C THR A 78 -0.39 0.92 -10.75
N ARG A 79 0.19 1.48 -11.82
CA ARG A 79 -0.45 1.53 -13.13
C ARG A 79 -0.59 0.16 -13.78
N ARG A 80 0.40 -0.74 -13.60
CA ARG A 80 0.35 -2.12 -14.09
C ARG A 80 -0.83 -2.89 -13.48
N LEU A 81 -1.13 -2.64 -12.20
CA LEU A 81 -2.27 -3.20 -11.48
C LEU A 81 -3.61 -2.55 -11.85
N GLY A 82 -3.62 -1.56 -12.74
CA GLY A 82 -4.85 -0.88 -13.19
C GLY A 82 -5.33 0.23 -12.26
N CYS A 83 -4.61 0.53 -11.18
CA CYS A 83 -4.92 1.63 -10.28
C CYS A 83 -4.54 2.97 -10.93
N ARG A 84 -5.46 3.93 -10.90
CA ARG A 84 -5.23 5.28 -11.43
C ARG A 84 -4.52 6.18 -10.42
N TRP A 85 -4.69 5.88 -9.14
CA TRP A 85 -4.19 6.69 -8.04
C TRP A 85 -3.13 5.91 -7.26
N ALA A 86 -2.14 6.65 -6.77
CA ALA A 86 -1.04 6.11 -6.00
C ALA A 86 -0.91 6.96 -4.73
N TRP A 87 -0.70 6.32 -3.60
CA TRP A 87 -0.59 6.99 -2.31
C TRP A 87 0.70 6.59 -1.62
N SER A 88 1.50 7.57 -1.21
CA SER A 88 2.72 7.38 -0.43
C SER A 88 2.77 8.41 0.70
N ASP A 89 3.05 7.95 1.91
CA ASP A 89 3.08 8.77 3.12
C ASP A 89 4.11 9.91 3.09
N THR A 90 5.20 9.75 2.33
CA THR A 90 6.25 10.76 2.22
C THR A 90 5.83 11.97 1.40
N CYS A 91 5.12 11.76 0.28
CA CYS A 91 4.76 12.83 -0.63
C CYS A 91 3.26 13.12 -0.76
N CYS A 92 2.37 12.33 -0.15
CA CYS A 92 0.92 12.57 -0.16
C CYS A 92 0.39 13.19 1.14
N ILE A 93 1.19 13.22 2.20
CA ILE A 93 0.85 13.90 3.46
C ILE A 93 1.62 15.20 3.52
N ASP A 94 0.91 16.32 3.68
CA ASP A 94 1.55 17.57 4.06
C ASP A 94 1.94 17.54 5.54
N LYS A 95 3.16 17.09 5.80
CA LYS A 95 3.73 16.99 7.16
C LYS A 95 4.03 18.35 7.78
N ALA A 96 4.03 19.43 7.01
CA ALA A 96 4.20 20.79 7.55
C ALA A 96 2.95 21.28 8.28
N THR A 97 1.78 20.71 7.97
CA THR A 97 0.51 21.06 8.60
C THR A 97 0.15 20.03 9.67
N SER A 98 0.32 20.37 10.95
CA SER A 98 0.15 19.45 12.08
C SER A 98 -1.24 18.83 12.18
N SER A 99 -2.30 19.56 11.82
CA SER A 99 -3.67 19.05 11.79
C SER A 99 -3.85 17.98 10.71
N ILE A 100 -3.29 18.20 9.51
CA ILE A 100 -3.32 17.22 8.41
C ILE A 100 -2.49 15.99 8.78
N LEU A 101 -1.32 16.18 9.40
CA LEU A 101 -0.50 15.07 9.88
C LEU A 101 -1.26 14.20 10.88
N ASN A 102 -1.85 14.80 11.91
CA ASN A 102 -2.60 14.06 12.94
C ASN A 102 -3.82 13.33 12.35
N GLN A 103 -4.58 13.98 11.48
CA GLN A 103 -5.71 13.35 10.79
C GLN A 103 -5.25 12.19 9.90
N SER A 104 -4.11 12.34 9.23
CA SER A 104 -3.55 11.29 8.37
C SER A 104 -3.14 10.08 9.20
N LEU A 105 -2.44 10.29 10.32
CA LEU A 105 -2.04 9.22 11.24
C LEU A 105 -3.25 8.44 11.76
N MET A 106 -4.34 9.12 12.12
CA MET A 106 -5.59 8.47 12.56
C MET A 106 -6.33 7.73 11.43
N SER A 107 -6.04 8.06 10.17
CA SER A 107 -6.72 7.49 9.00
C SER A 107 -5.94 6.36 8.32
N MET A 108 -4.65 6.20 8.62
CA MET A 108 -3.74 5.26 7.94
C MET A 108 -4.30 3.84 7.83
N TYR A 109 -4.79 3.26 8.92
CA TYR A 109 -5.37 1.92 8.91
C TYR A 109 -6.51 1.80 7.90
N LYS A 110 -7.42 2.78 7.89
CA LYS A 110 -8.57 2.80 6.98
C LYS A 110 -8.12 2.96 5.53
N TRP A 111 -7.11 3.80 5.26
CA TRP A 111 -6.57 3.96 3.91
C TRP A 111 -5.91 2.69 3.38
N TYR A 112 -5.19 1.95 4.23
CA TYR A 112 -4.70 0.63 3.84
C TYR A 112 -5.84 -0.37 3.61
N ALA A 113 -6.85 -0.40 4.50
CA ALA A 113 -7.98 -1.33 4.39
C ALA A 113 -8.86 -1.10 3.15
N ASP A 114 -9.04 0.17 2.76
CA ASP A 114 -9.85 0.56 1.61
C ASP A 114 -9.05 0.64 0.29
N SER A 115 -7.73 0.40 0.34
CA SER A 115 -6.88 0.41 -0.85
C SER A 115 -7.19 -0.77 -1.78
N ALA A 116 -7.04 -0.55 -3.09
CA ALA A 116 -7.19 -1.62 -4.08
C ALA A 116 -6.02 -2.61 -4.03
N ALA A 117 -4.83 -2.12 -3.66
CA ALA A 117 -3.64 -2.94 -3.43
C ALA A 117 -2.63 -2.20 -2.56
N THR A 118 -1.85 -2.94 -1.78
CA THR A 118 -0.67 -2.42 -1.08
C THR A 118 0.59 -3.02 -1.70
N LEU A 119 1.52 -2.17 -2.12
CA LEU A 119 2.80 -2.60 -2.67
C LEU A 119 3.87 -2.36 -1.61
N VAL A 120 4.48 -3.44 -1.16
CA VAL A 120 5.54 -3.45 -0.16
C VAL A 120 6.90 -3.58 -0.85
N PHE A 121 7.75 -2.56 -0.72
CA PHE A 121 9.11 -2.59 -1.27
C PHE A 121 10.14 -2.94 -0.20
N LEU A 122 10.79 -4.09 -0.35
CA LEU A 122 11.77 -4.64 0.57
C LEU A 122 13.19 -4.25 0.14
N ALA A 123 13.55 -2.99 0.38
CA ALA A 123 14.79 -2.40 -0.14
C ALA A 123 16.09 -3.14 0.27
N GLY A 124 16.08 -3.90 1.37
CA GLY A 124 17.23 -4.69 1.85
C GLY A 124 17.23 -6.15 1.41
N VAL A 125 16.27 -6.60 0.60
CA VAL A 125 16.16 -7.99 0.13
C VAL A 125 16.73 -8.07 -1.27
N ALA A 126 17.83 -8.81 -1.43
CA ALA A 126 18.52 -8.99 -2.71
C ALA A 126 17.68 -9.80 -3.70
N HIS A 127 17.87 -9.55 -5.00
CA HIS A 127 17.32 -10.40 -6.05
C HIS A 127 18.31 -11.51 -6.45
N PRO A 128 17.87 -12.77 -6.66
CA PRO A 128 16.55 -13.28 -6.32
C PRO A 128 16.38 -13.40 -4.80
N SER A 129 15.21 -12.99 -4.31
CA SER A 129 14.82 -13.15 -2.91
C SER A 129 14.70 -14.62 -2.53
N LYS A 130 14.98 -14.96 -1.26
CA LYS A 130 14.92 -16.32 -0.73
C LYS A 130 13.97 -16.40 0.46
N PRO A 131 13.41 -17.59 0.77
CA PRO A 131 12.58 -17.77 1.96
C PRO A 131 13.28 -17.28 3.23
N GLY A 132 12.54 -16.56 4.06
CA GLY A 132 13.03 -15.93 5.28
C GLY A 132 13.60 -14.52 5.11
N ASP A 133 13.81 -14.04 3.87
CA ASP A 133 14.30 -12.68 3.64
C ASP A 133 13.26 -11.61 4.02
N LEU A 134 11.97 -11.88 3.81
CA LEU A 134 10.89 -10.99 4.22
C LEU A 134 10.82 -10.91 5.76
N ALA A 135 10.90 -12.04 6.45
CA ALA A 135 10.93 -12.10 7.92
C ALA A 135 12.11 -11.33 8.52
N ARG A 136 13.29 -11.40 7.89
CA ARG A 136 14.52 -10.69 8.32
C ARG A 136 14.61 -9.25 7.80
N SER A 137 13.68 -8.82 6.96
CA SER A 137 13.74 -7.51 6.33
C SER A 137 13.60 -6.39 7.36
N LEU A 138 14.21 -5.23 7.06
CA LEU A 138 13.98 -4.01 7.85
C LEU A 138 12.51 -3.60 7.88
N TRP A 139 11.74 -3.98 6.85
CA TRP A 139 10.31 -3.73 6.84
C TRP A 139 9.59 -4.50 7.95
N MET A 140 10.01 -5.72 8.29
CA MET A 140 9.36 -6.51 9.35
C MET A 140 9.50 -5.90 10.76
N THR A 141 10.55 -5.11 10.98
CA THR A 141 10.88 -4.58 12.32
C THR A 141 10.20 -3.24 12.63
N ARG A 142 9.53 -2.60 11.66
CA ARG A 142 8.89 -1.29 11.84
C ARG A 142 7.61 -1.38 12.67
N ALA A 143 7.32 -0.33 13.44
CA ALA A 143 6.07 -0.18 14.19
C ALA A 143 4.82 -0.20 13.29
N TRP A 144 4.91 0.37 12.09
CA TRP A 144 3.79 0.50 11.17
C TRP A 144 3.45 -0.79 10.39
N THR A 145 4.39 -1.73 10.29
CA THR A 145 4.28 -2.99 9.52
C THR A 145 2.99 -3.73 9.79
N LEU A 146 2.54 -3.78 11.05
CA LEU A 146 1.35 -4.53 11.40
C LEU A 146 0.09 -3.96 10.74
N GLN A 147 -0.06 -2.63 10.72
CA GLN A 147 -1.20 -2.00 10.06
C GLN A 147 -1.06 -2.12 8.54
N GLU A 148 0.15 -1.91 8.01
CA GLU A 148 0.46 -2.02 6.58
C GLU A 148 0.27 -3.47 6.04
N LEU A 149 0.40 -4.48 6.90
CA LEU A 149 0.19 -5.89 6.58
C LEU A 149 -1.26 -6.35 6.77
N LEU A 150 -1.84 -6.06 7.93
CA LEU A 150 -3.12 -6.65 8.34
C LEU A 150 -4.31 -5.94 7.69
N ALA A 151 -4.26 -4.62 7.58
CA ALA A 151 -5.39 -3.83 7.06
C ALA A 151 -5.73 -4.13 5.58
N PRO A 152 -4.78 -4.17 4.63
CA PRO A 152 -5.13 -4.31 3.22
C PRO A 152 -5.61 -5.72 2.88
N LYS A 153 -6.55 -5.83 1.94
CA LYS A 153 -7.06 -7.11 1.42
C LYS A 153 -6.11 -7.74 0.40
N VAL A 154 -5.43 -6.90 -0.39
CA VAL A 154 -4.51 -7.30 -1.45
C VAL A 154 -3.14 -6.70 -1.18
N ILE A 155 -2.11 -7.55 -1.14
CA ILE A 155 -0.73 -7.13 -0.90
C ILE A 155 0.22 -7.76 -1.92
N TYR A 156 1.25 -7.02 -2.29
CA TYR A 156 2.33 -7.48 -3.15
C TYR A 156 3.66 -7.09 -2.54
N PHE A 157 4.54 -8.06 -2.32
CA PHE A 157 5.91 -7.88 -1.86
C PHE A 157 6.86 -7.87 -3.04
N TYR A 158 7.75 -6.88 -3.05
CA TYR A 158 8.81 -6.74 -4.06
C TYR A 158 10.17 -6.71 -3.38
N ASP A 159 11.15 -7.35 -4.00
CA ASP A 159 12.55 -7.24 -3.60
C ASP A 159 13.17 -5.90 -4.03
N SER A 160 14.46 -5.71 -3.74
CA SER A 160 15.20 -4.48 -4.05
C SER A 160 15.28 -4.15 -5.56
N GLU A 161 15.03 -5.12 -6.46
CA GLU A 161 15.00 -4.92 -7.91
C GLU A 161 13.57 -4.80 -8.47
N TRP A 162 12.57 -4.58 -7.61
CA TRP A 162 11.15 -4.54 -7.98
C TRP A 162 10.65 -5.83 -8.63
N LYS A 163 11.24 -6.97 -8.27
CA LYS A 163 10.74 -8.29 -8.67
C LYS A 163 9.82 -8.85 -7.59
N PRO A 164 8.74 -9.57 -7.97
CA PRO A 164 7.86 -10.18 -6.98
C PRO A 164 8.64 -11.12 -6.06
N TYR A 165 8.40 -11.02 -4.75
CA TYR A 165 9.05 -11.85 -3.75
C TYR A 165 8.85 -13.34 -4.04
N LEU A 166 9.93 -14.12 -3.93
CA LEU A 166 10.04 -15.53 -4.32
C LEU A 166 9.64 -15.83 -5.78
N GLY A 167 9.64 -14.82 -6.64
CA GLY A 167 9.13 -14.94 -8.01
C GLY A 167 7.62 -15.17 -8.08
N ASN A 168 6.89 -14.97 -6.99
CA ASN A 168 5.45 -15.21 -6.95
C ASN A 168 4.70 -14.11 -7.70
N THR A 169 4.20 -14.43 -8.90
CA THR A 169 3.44 -13.50 -9.75
C THR A 169 1.92 -13.60 -9.54
N GLY A 170 1.46 -14.22 -8.45
CA GLY A 170 0.05 -14.32 -8.10
C GLY A 170 -0.63 -12.95 -7.90
N GLY A 171 -1.95 -12.91 -8.02
CA GLY A 171 -2.75 -11.68 -7.91
C GLY A 171 -2.89 -11.12 -6.49
N ASN A 172 -2.41 -11.86 -5.48
CA ASN A 172 -2.38 -11.41 -4.10
C ASN A 172 -1.40 -12.29 -3.31
N HIS A 173 -0.36 -11.71 -2.71
CA HIS A 173 0.55 -12.48 -1.88
C HIS A 173 -0.09 -12.99 -0.60
N LYS A 174 -1.22 -12.42 -0.15
CA LYS A 174 -2.01 -13.01 0.96
C LYS A 174 -2.59 -14.39 0.65
N GLU A 175 -2.64 -14.78 -0.62
CA GLU A 175 -3.09 -16.12 -1.03
C GLU A 175 -1.92 -17.11 -1.15
N SER A 176 -0.68 -16.64 -1.00
CA SER A 176 0.50 -17.50 -1.03
C SER A 176 0.76 -18.12 0.34
N LEU A 177 0.58 -19.44 0.44
CA LEU A 177 0.84 -20.19 1.67
C LEU A 177 2.29 -20.02 2.15
N GLU A 178 3.27 -20.03 1.24
CA GLU A 178 4.69 -19.88 1.57
C GLU A 178 4.99 -18.51 2.20
N ILE A 179 4.55 -17.42 1.54
CA ILE A 179 4.79 -16.06 2.03
C ILE A 179 4.03 -15.81 3.34
N MET A 180 2.78 -16.25 3.43
CA MET A 180 1.97 -16.04 4.62
C MET A 180 2.45 -16.89 5.80
N GLN A 181 2.96 -18.11 5.57
CA GLN A 181 3.59 -18.91 6.63
C GLN A 181 4.84 -18.22 7.16
N GLU A 182 5.70 -17.70 6.27
CA GLU A 182 6.88 -16.94 6.69
C GLU A 182 6.51 -15.72 7.56
N LEU A 183 5.45 -14.99 7.19
CA LEU A 183 4.95 -13.87 7.98
C LEU A 183 4.32 -14.29 9.31
N ALA A 184 3.54 -15.37 9.30
CA ALA A 184 2.92 -15.94 10.50
C ALA A 184 3.96 -16.35 11.53
N ASP A 185 5.03 -17.01 11.08
CA ASP A 185 6.15 -17.45 11.92
C ASP A 185 6.93 -16.25 12.47
N ALA A 186 7.20 -15.23 11.63
CA ALA A 186 7.93 -14.05 12.05
C ALA A 186 7.16 -13.17 13.05
N ILE A 187 5.85 -13.09 12.91
CA ILE A 187 4.98 -12.24 13.74
C ILE A 187 4.41 -13.04 14.94
N GLU A 188 4.55 -14.36 14.93
CA GLU A 188 3.95 -15.31 15.88
C GLU A 188 2.43 -15.12 15.99
N ILE A 189 1.75 -15.07 14.85
CA ILE A 189 0.28 -15.07 14.78
C ILE A 189 -0.20 -16.14 13.81
N PRO A 190 -1.37 -16.77 14.04
CA PRO A 190 -1.91 -17.75 13.11
C PRO A 190 -2.09 -17.17 11.70
N HIS A 191 -1.72 -17.95 10.69
CA HIS A 191 -1.86 -17.62 9.27
C HIS A 191 -3.23 -17.00 8.92
N GLY A 192 -4.32 -17.58 9.43
CA GLY A 192 -5.69 -17.12 9.14
C GLY A 192 -5.96 -15.67 9.56
N ILE A 193 -5.29 -15.19 10.61
CA ILE A 193 -5.46 -13.81 11.09
C ILE A 193 -4.86 -12.82 10.08
N ILE A 194 -3.75 -13.16 9.40
CA ILE A 194 -3.11 -12.27 8.42
C ILE A 194 -4.01 -12.08 7.18
N THR A 195 -4.73 -13.13 6.80
CA THR A 195 -5.57 -13.15 5.60
C THR A 195 -6.91 -12.45 5.77
N THR A 196 -7.56 -12.58 6.94
CA THR A 196 -8.93 -12.10 7.18
C THR A 196 -9.04 -11.23 8.43
N PHE A 197 -8.03 -10.40 8.69
CA PHE A 197 -7.94 -9.62 9.92
C PHE A 197 -9.14 -8.70 10.16
N SER A 198 -9.75 -8.85 11.34
CA SER A 198 -10.55 -7.86 12.03
C SER A 198 -9.79 -7.36 13.26
N PRO A 199 -9.90 -6.06 13.62
CA PRO A 199 -9.36 -5.56 14.88
C PRO A 199 -9.81 -6.36 16.11
N ASP A 200 -10.95 -7.04 16.07
CA ASP A 200 -11.47 -7.86 17.16
C ASP A 200 -10.84 -9.26 17.25
N ASP A 201 -10.11 -9.70 16.22
CA ASP A 201 -9.52 -11.04 16.14
C ASP A 201 -8.35 -11.27 17.12
N LEU A 202 -7.76 -10.18 17.63
CA LEU A 202 -6.62 -10.23 18.54
C LEU A 202 -7.00 -9.71 19.93
N ALA A 203 -6.64 -10.49 20.95
CA ALA A 203 -6.76 -10.04 22.34
C ALA A 203 -5.85 -8.83 22.59
N ILE A 204 -6.20 -8.00 23.58
CA ILE A 204 -5.41 -6.81 23.96
C ILE A 204 -3.95 -7.20 24.25
N ARG A 205 -3.72 -8.33 24.93
CA ARG A 205 -2.37 -8.83 25.23
C ARG A 205 -1.56 -9.11 23.96
N GLU A 206 -2.17 -9.69 22.94
CA GLU A 206 -1.50 -10.01 21.68
C GLU A 206 -1.18 -8.74 20.92
N LYS A 207 -2.12 -7.79 20.85
CA LYS A 207 -1.89 -6.45 20.27
C LYS A 207 -0.70 -5.75 20.95
N LEU A 208 -0.62 -5.79 22.28
CA LEU A 208 0.49 -5.21 23.03
C LEU A 208 1.82 -5.95 22.80
N ARG A 209 1.83 -7.29 22.76
CA ARG A 209 3.02 -8.07 22.41
C ARG A 209 3.55 -7.66 21.04
N LEU A 210 2.65 -7.64 20.05
CA LEU A 210 2.96 -7.23 18.69
C LEU A 210 3.53 -5.81 18.62
N ALA A 211 2.98 -4.86 19.38
CA ALA A 211 3.53 -3.52 19.44
C ALA A 211 4.93 -3.47 20.09
N SER A 212 5.17 -4.24 21.14
CA SER A 212 6.41 -4.21 21.93
C SER A 212 7.67 -4.68 21.20
N ALA A 213 7.53 -5.54 20.19
CA ALA A 213 8.66 -6.11 19.44
C ALA A 213 9.13 -5.22 18.28
N ARG A 214 8.55 -4.02 18.11
CA ARG A 214 8.73 -3.19 16.92
C ARG A 214 9.39 -1.85 17.23
N ASN A 215 10.18 -1.38 16.28
CA ASN A 215 10.86 -0.10 16.36
C ASN A 215 9.95 1.02 15.83
N ALA A 216 9.52 1.89 16.72
CA ALA A 216 8.93 3.17 16.35
C ALA A 216 10.06 4.13 15.95
N THR A 217 10.18 4.40 14.66
CA THR A 217 10.99 5.53 14.18
C THR A 217 10.12 6.78 14.30
N VAL A 218 10.62 7.76 15.04
CA VAL A 218 10.04 9.11 15.15
C VAL A 218 10.48 9.94 13.95
#